data_AF-A0A930RHT4-F1
#
_entry.id   AF-A0A930RHT4-F1
#
_cell.length_a   1.000
_cell.length_b   1.000
_cell.length_c   1.000
_cell.angle_alpha   90.00
_cell.angle_beta   90.00
_cell.angle_gamma   90.00
#
_symmetry.space_group_name_H-M   'P 1'
#
loop_
_entity.id
_entity.type
_entity.pdbx_description
1 polymer ?
#
loop_
_entity_poly.entity_id
_entity_poly.type
_entity_poly.pdbx_seq_one_letter_code
_entity_poly.pdbx_strand_id
1 'polypeptide(L)' 'VSLIGFDEIEMLHYSGTALSVVDRDIYRMGQDAMHLLIRRIQERAENADDVCGRQEIFLPTNLVLRGSEKWTGV' A
#
# COMPACT_ATOMS: atom_id res chain seq x y z
N VAL A 1 -15.65 -21.55 5.44
CA VAL A 1 -14.66 -20.58 5.96
C VAL A 1 -14.43 -19.56 4.87
N SER A 2 -14.56 -18.28 5.19
CA SER A 2 -14.21 -17.20 4.26
C SER A 2 -12.79 -16.71 4.57
N LEU A 3 -12.02 -16.38 3.54
CA LEU A 3 -10.64 -15.91 3.65
C LEU A 3 -10.43 -14.65 2.80
N ILE A 4 -9.78 -13.64 3.40
CA ILE A 4 -9.30 -12.45 2.72
C ILE A 4 -7.84 -12.26 3.10
N GLY A 5 -6.97 -12.15 2.10
CA GLY A 5 -5.54 -11.87 2.28
C GLY A 5 -5.24 -10.38 2.32
N PHE A 6 -3.96 -10.06 2.53
CA PHE A 6 -3.44 -8.70 2.46
C PHE A 6 -2.22 -8.70 1.54
N ASP A 7 -2.09 -7.65 0.73
CA ASP A 7 -1.15 -7.53 -0.38
C ASP A 7 -1.57 -8.34 -1.62
N GLU A 8 -1.52 -7.71 -2.78
CA GLU A 8 -1.63 -8.41 -4.06
C GLU A 8 -0.25 -8.93 -4.43
N ILE A 9 -0.05 -10.24 -4.32
CA ILE A 9 1.21 -10.88 -4.68
C ILE A 9 0.97 -11.66 -5.97
N GLU A 10 1.79 -11.41 -6.98
CA GLU A 10 1.69 -12.03 -8.30
C GLU A 10 1.62 -13.57 -8.22
N MET A 11 2.32 -14.17 -7.24
CA MET A 11 2.32 -15.61 -6.98
C MET A 11 0.91 -16.19 -6.71
N LEU A 12 -0.01 -15.39 -6.15
CA LEU A 12 -1.38 -15.82 -5.87
C LEU A 12 -2.15 -16.12 -7.17
N HIS A 13 -1.83 -15.46 -8.28
CA HIS A 13 -2.45 -15.73 -9.58
C HIS A 13 -2.11 -17.13 -10.11
N TYR A 14 -0.96 -17.69 -9.71
CA TYR A 14 -0.51 -19.01 -10.15
C TYR A 14 -0.94 -20.15 -9.21
N SER A 15 -1.43 -19.82 -8.01
CA SER A 15 -1.81 -20.81 -7.00
C SER A 15 -3.14 -21.52 -7.31
N GLY A 16 -3.84 -21.15 -8.38
CA GLY A 16 -5.15 -21.71 -8.75
C GLY A 16 -6.25 -21.42 -7.73
N THR A 17 -5.97 -20.58 -6.74
CA THR A 17 -6.88 -20.24 -5.64
C THR A 17 -7.38 -18.83 -5.83
N ALA A 18 -8.69 -18.64 -5.93
CA ALA A 18 -9.32 -17.34 -6.13
C ALA A 18 -9.39 -16.56 -4.80
N LEU A 19 -8.23 -16.16 -4.28
CA LEU A 19 -8.09 -15.45 -3.01
C LEU A 19 -8.37 -13.95 -3.18
N SER A 20 -9.37 -13.46 -2.48
CA SER A 20 -9.67 -12.04 -2.30
C SER A 20 -8.63 -11.39 -1.40
N VAL A 21 -8.21 -10.17 -1.74
CA VAL A 21 -7.14 -9.48 -1.03
C VAL A 21 -7.42 -7.99 -0.87
N VAL A 22 -6.84 -7.40 0.16
CA VAL A 22 -6.68 -5.95 0.25
C VAL A 22 -5.39 -5.56 -0.46
N ASP A 23 -5.53 -4.92 -1.61
CA ASP A 23 -4.46 -4.36 -2.43
C ASP A 23 -4.04 -2.97 -1.94
N ARG A 24 -2.76 -2.65 -2.08
CA ARG A 24 -2.16 -1.38 -1.69
C ARG A 24 -1.25 -0.91 -2.82
N ASP A 25 -1.24 0.39 -3.09
CA ASP A 25 -0.40 0.96 -4.15
C ASP A 25 1.07 1.04 -3.69
N ILE A 26 1.78 -0.09 -3.80
CA ILE A 26 3.18 -0.23 -3.36
C ILE A 26 4.10 0.69 -4.15
N TYR A 27 3.81 0.85 -5.44
CA TYR A 27 4.59 1.73 -6.30
C TYR A 27 4.51 3.18 -5.83
N ARG A 28 3.29 3.68 -5.61
CA ARG A 28 3.09 5.05 -5.13
C ARG A 28 3.60 5.26 -3.72
N MET A 29 3.45 4.28 -2.82
CA MET A 29 4.07 4.32 -1.48
C MET A 29 5.59 4.55 -1.58
N GLY A 30 6.27 3.81 -2.46
CA GLY A 30 7.70 3.96 -2.69
C GLY A 30 8.07 5.32 -3.29
N GLN A 31 7.32 5.77 -4.29
CA GLN A 31 7.52 7.07 -4.93
C GLN A 31 7.34 8.23 -3.94
N ASP A 32 6.25 8.23 -3.18
CA ASP A 32 5.93 9.25 -2.18
C ASP A 32 6.98 9.27 -1.06
N ALA A 33 7.45 8.10 -0.61
CA ALA A 33 8.54 8.00 0.36
C ALA A 33 9.85 8.61 -0.17
N MET A 34 10.21 8.33 -1.42
CA MET A 34 11.39 8.90 -2.06
C MET A 34 11.28 10.42 -2.22
N HIS A 35 10.12 10.94 -2.61
CA HIS A 35 9.88 12.37 -2.70
C HIS A 35 10.02 13.05 -1.33
N LEU A 36 9.44 12.49 -0.27
CA LEU A 36 9.59 13.00 1.10
C LEU A 36 11.06 13.02 1.53
N LEU A 37 11.84 11.99 1.19
CA LEU A 37 13.26 11.94 1.51
C LEU A 37 14.06 13.03 0.77
N ILE A 38 13.90 13.14 -0.56
CA ILE A 38 14.60 14.12 -1.38
C ILE A 38 14.31 15.54 -0.88
N ARG A 39 13.03 15.82 -0.60
CA ARG A 39 12.58 17.10 -0.06
C ARG A 39 13.30 17.43 1.26
N ARG A 40 13.37 16.48 2.21
CA ARG A 40 14.09 16.67 3.48
C ARG A 40 15.58 16.95 3.29
N ILE A 41 16.21 16.31 2.31
CA ILE A 41 17.64 16.54 2.00
C ILE A 41 17.83 17.97 1.47
N GLN A 42 16.96 18.44 0.58
CA GLN A 42 17.00 19.78 0.02
C GLN A 42 16.73 20.86 1.09
N GLU A 43 15.67 20.69 1.88
CA GLU A 43 15.30 21.61 2.95
C GLU A 43 16.43 21.78 3.97
N ARG A 44 17.10 20.68 4.35
CA ARG A 44 18.25 20.71 5.27
C ARG A 44 19.48 21.39 4.68
N ALA A 45 19.68 21.31 3.35
CA ALA A 45 20.79 21.96 2.68
C ALA A 45 20.58 23.48 2.57
N GLU A 46 19.34 23.93 2.47
CA GLU A 46 18.97 25.34 2.29
C GLU A 46 18.75 26.09 3.62
N ASN A 47 18.20 25.43 4.64
CA ASN A 47 17.92 26.04 5.95
C ASN A 47 18.34 25.11 7.08
N ALA A 48 19.50 25.38 7.71
CA ALA A 48 20.06 24.54 8.77
C ALA A 48 19.23 24.53 10.07
N ASP A 49 18.35 25.52 10.28
CA ASP A 49 17.66 25.76 11.55
C ASP A 49 16.13 25.53 11.51
N ASP A 50 15.54 25.18 10.37
CA ASP A 50 14.09 25.00 10.27
C ASP A 50 13.67 23.55 10.59
N VAL A 51 12.88 23.39 11.66
CA VAL A 51 12.40 22.08 12.10
C VAL A 51 11.30 21.62 11.14
N CYS A 52 11.68 20.85 10.12
CA CYS A 52 10.73 20.23 9.21
C CYS A 52 9.73 19.37 10.01
N GLY A 53 8.49 19.85 10.11
CA GLY A 53 7.42 19.17 10.83
C GLY A 53 7.10 17.79 10.25
N ARG A 54 6.39 16.96 11.02
CA ARG A 54 5.95 15.63 10.59
C ARG A 54 5.09 15.75 9.32
N GLN A 55 5.56 15.13 8.24
CA GLN A 55 4.82 14.99 6.97
C GLN A 55 4.29 13.56 6.85
N GLU A 56 3.00 13.42 6.58
CA GLU A 56 2.32 12.13 6.43
C GLU A 56 1.52 12.10 5.13
N ILE A 57 1.55 10.95 4.46
CA ILE A 57 0.78 10.69 3.25
C ILE A 57 -0.04 9.43 3.50
N PHE A 58 -1.36 9.55 3.41
CA PHE A 58 -2.30 8.44 3.55
C PHE A 58 -2.75 7.98 2.18
N LEU A 59 -2.44 6.73 1.84
CA LEU A 59 -2.83 6.13 0.57
C LEU A 59 -3.99 5.15 0.78
N PRO A 60 -5.03 5.20 -0.06
CA PRO A 60 -6.15 4.29 0.04
C PRO A 60 -5.74 2.87 -0.35
N THR A 61 -6.39 1.89 0.27
CA THR A 61 -6.31 0.47 -0.11
C THR A 61 -7.54 0.07 -0.90
N ASN A 62 -7.40 -0.89 -1.81
CA ASN A 62 -8.48 -1.42 -2.61
C ASN A 62 -8.82 -2.85 -2.20
N LEU A 63 -10.09 -3.16 -1.97
CA LEU A 63 -10.52 -4.54 -1.74
C LEU A 63 -10.81 -5.23 -3.07
N VAL A 64 -10.04 -6.27 -3.40
CA VAL A 64 -10.18 -7.07 -4.61
C VAL A 64 -10.92 -8.36 -4.26
N LEU A 65 -12.09 -8.55 -4.87
CA LEU A 65 -12.97 -9.70 -4.62
C LEU A 65 -12.80 -10.77 -5.70
N ARG A 66 -12.59 -12.02 -5.26
CA ARG A 66 -12.34 -13.20 -6.11
C ARG A 66 -13.14 -14.42 -5.68
N GLY A 67 -13.90 -14.36 -4.59
CA GLY A 67 -14.85 -15.40 -4.19
C GLY A 67 -14.48 -16.14 -2.91
N SER A 68 -13.24 -16.03 -2.41
CA SER A 68 -12.86 -16.63 -1.12
C SER A 68 -13.53 -15.97 0.08
N GLU A 69 -14.10 -14.77 -0.09
CA GLU A 69 -14.87 -14.05 0.93
C GLU A 69 -16.30 -14.58 1.07
N LYS A 70 -16.85 -15.23 0.03
CA LYS A 70 -18.27 -15.59 -0.01
C LYS A 70 -18.54 -16.91 0.69
N TRP A 71 -19.46 -16.85 1.64
CA TRP A 71 -20.38 -17.96 1.93
C TRP A 71 -21.70 -17.65 1.23
N THR A 72 -22.02 -18.36 0.14
CA THR A 72 -23.38 -18.36 -0.42
C THR A 72 -24.21 -19.27 0.46
N GLY A 73 -24.75 -18.72 1.54
CA GLY A 73 -25.67 -19.44 2.42
C GLY A 73 -26.84 -19.97 1.60
N VAL A 74 -27.08 -21.27 1.73
CA VAL A 74 -28.35 -21.91 1.33
C VAL A 74 -29.41 -21.50 2.33
#